data_AF-A0AAJ7WCG4-F1
#
_entry.id   AF-A0AAJ7WCG4-F1
#
_cell.length_a   1.000
_cell.length_b   1.000
_cell.length_c   1.000
_cell.angle_alpha   90.00
_cell.angle_beta   90.00
_cell.angle_gamma   90.00
#
_symmetry.space_group_name_H-M   'P 1'
#
loop_
_entity.id
_entity.type
_entity.pdbx_description
1 polymer ?
#
loop_
_entity_poly.entity_id
_entity_poly.type
_entity_poly.pdbx_seq_one_letter_code
_entity_poly.pdbx_strand_id
1 'polypeptide(L)'
;MIRLIDVHLMCAMDRPYRGGKDVTPRFKRHFVVLTIGEFDDEVMIMIFSKIILWHLDTRGFSKEFDPCIDEVVLGTLEVYKESLLNLLPTPAKCHYVFNLRDFSKVIQVSSLIPVLNHIMLLGREIKIYFKNNCTG
;
A
#
# COMPACT_ATOMS: atom_id res chain seq x y z
N MET A 1 6.21 -6.27 -44.95
CA MET A 1 5.27 -7.23 -44.33
C MET A 1 5.80 -7.56 -42.95
N ILE A 2 5.17 -7.04 -41.91
CA ILE A 2 5.61 -7.27 -40.52
C ILE A 2 5.02 -8.60 -40.06
N ARG A 3 5.87 -9.52 -39.63
CA ARG A 3 5.49 -10.80 -39.02
C ARG A 3 5.85 -10.76 -37.55
N LEU A 4 4.83 -10.81 -36.69
CA LEU A 4 5.00 -10.97 -35.26
C LEU A 4 5.03 -12.46 -34.96
N ILE A 5 6.16 -12.94 -34.44
CA ILE A 5 6.38 -14.32 -34.00
C ILE A 5 6.54 -14.25 -32.48
N ASP A 6 5.84 -15.12 -31.75
CA ASP A 6 5.88 -15.26 -30.29
C ASP A 6 5.67 -13.96 -29.49
N VAL A 7 4.43 -13.43 -29.52
CA VAL A 7 4.03 -12.26 -28.71
C VAL A 7 3.01 -12.68 -27.65
N HIS A 8 3.33 -12.42 -26.39
CA HIS A 8 2.38 -12.51 -25.28
C HIS A 8 2.04 -11.10 -24.77
N LEU A 9 0.75 -10.79 -24.66
CA LEU A 9 0.27 -9.48 -24.24
C LEU A 9 -0.29 -9.57 -22.81
N MET A 10 0.24 -8.72 -21.92
CA MET A 10 -0.27 -8.53 -20.57
C MET A 10 -0.72 -7.08 -20.41
N CYS A 11 -1.87 -6.87 -19.79
CA CYS A 11 -2.44 -5.54 -19.56
C CYS A 11 -2.96 -5.43 -18.12
N ALA A 12 -2.86 -4.24 -17.53
CA ALA A 12 -3.42 -3.93 -16.22
C ALA A 12 -4.39 -2.76 -16.35
N MET A 13 -5.52 -2.83 -15.63
CA MET A 13 -6.51 -1.76 -15.53
C MET A 13 -6.89 -1.56 -14.07
N ASP A 14 -7.24 -0.34 -13.70
CA ASP A 14 -7.84 -0.10 -12.38
C ASP A 14 -9.24 -0.70 -12.32
N ARG A 15 -9.71 -1.01 -11.11
CA ARG A 15 -11.03 -1.59 -10.90
C ARG A 15 -12.10 -0.68 -11.52
N PRO A 16 -13.05 -1.22 -12.31
CA PRO A 16 -14.08 -0.39 -12.93
C PRO A 16 -14.97 0.21 -11.83
N TYR A 17 -14.76 1.50 -11.55
CA TYR A 17 -15.59 2.28 -10.62
C TYR A 17 -16.89 2.73 -11.28
N ARG A 18 -17.92 2.99 -10.48
CA ARG A 18 -19.22 3.52 -10.93
C ARG A 18 -19.02 4.90 -11.57
N GLY A 19 -18.82 4.94 -12.88
CA GLY A 19 -18.55 6.16 -13.66
C GLY A 19 -17.11 6.29 -14.19
N GLY A 20 -16.24 5.30 -13.95
CA GLY A 20 -14.90 5.23 -14.55
C GLY A 20 -14.94 4.77 -16.01
N LYS A 21 -13.85 5.03 -16.75
CA LYS A 21 -13.68 4.54 -18.13
C LYS A 21 -13.47 3.04 -18.12
N ASP A 22 -14.51 2.27 -18.43
CA ASP A 22 -14.38 0.83 -18.59
C ASP A 22 -13.84 0.45 -19.98
N VAL A 23 -13.12 -0.65 -20.04
CA VAL A 23 -12.59 -1.20 -21.29
C VAL A 23 -13.72 -1.86 -22.07
N THR A 24 -13.79 -1.60 -23.38
CA THR A 24 -14.87 -2.13 -24.22
C THR A 24 -14.95 -3.66 -24.15
N PRO A 25 -16.17 -4.26 -24.16
CA PRO A 25 -16.33 -5.72 -24.14
C PRO A 25 -15.62 -6.44 -25.28
N ARG A 26 -15.49 -5.77 -26.44
CA ARG A 26 -14.77 -6.29 -27.61
C ARG A 26 -13.30 -6.53 -27.31
N PHE A 27 -12.66 -5.63 -26.57
CA PHE A 27 -11.26 -5.78 -26.18
C PHE A 27 -11.12 -6.85 -25.08
N LYS A 28 -12.00 -6.84 -24.07
CA LYS A 28 -11.98 -7.82 -22.97
C LYS A 28 -12.10 -9.27 -23.44
N ARG A 29 -12.81 -9.56 -24.55
CA ARG A 29 -12.94 -10.92 -25.11
C ARG A 29 -11.60 -11.57 -25.48
N HIS A 30 -10.58 -10.78 -25.78
CA HIS A 30 -9.26 -11.28 -26.18
C HIS A 30 -8.34 -11.57 -24.99
N PHE A 31 -8.76 -11.25 -23.77
CA PHE A 31 -7.96 -11.38 -22.56
C PHE A 31 -8.72 -12.15 -21.48
N VAL A 32 -7.97 -12.85 -20.63
CA VAL A 32 -8.51 -13.35 -19.37
C VAL A 32 -8.41 -12.23 -18.35
N VAL A 33 -9.54 -11.77 -17.84
CA VAL A 33 -9.58 -10.73 -16.80
C VAL A 33 -9.44 -11.39 -15.44
N LEU A 34 -8.37 -11.01 -14.72
CA LEU A 34 -8.13 -11.42 -13.34
C LEU A 34 -8.37 -10.22 -12.42
N THR A 35 -9.21 -10.39 -11.41
CA THR A 35 -9.51 -9.36 -10.41
C THR A 35 -8.82 -9.72 -9.10
N ILE A 36 -8.05 -8.79 -8.55
CA ILE A 36 -7.43 -8.93 -7.23
C ILE A 36 -8.29 -8.13 -6.25
N GLY A 37 -8.81 -8.81 -5.24
CA GLY A 37 -9.58 -8.20 -4.16
C GLY A 37 -8.71 -7.50 -3.13
N GLU A 38 -9.36 -6.89 -2.15
CA GLU A 38 -8.68 -6.37 -0.96
C GLU A 38 -8.13 -7.54 -0.14
N PHE A 39 -6.95 -7.35 0.46
CA PHE A 39 -6.29 -8.37 1.26
C PHE A 39 -6.86 -8.39 2.67
N ASP A 40 -6.84 -9.57 3.29
CA ASP A 40 -7.15 -9.70 4.70
C ASP A 40 -6.01 -9.11 5.56
N ASP A 41 -6.36 -8.70 6.77
CA ASP A 41 -5.45 -8.02 7.69
C ASP A 41 -4.26 -8.91 8.06
N GLU A 42 -4.52 -10.20 8.29
CA GLU A 42 -3.48 -11.18 8.62
C GLU A 42 -2.46 -11.31 7.47
N VAL A 43 -2.95 -11.29 6.23
CA VAL A 43 -2.12 -11.35 5.03
C VAL A 43 -1.30 -10.08 4.88
N MET A 44 -1.89 -8.91 5.16
CA MET A 44 -1.15 -7.64 5.18
C MET A 44 -0.02 -7.68 6.21
N ILE A 45 -0.30 -8.10 7.45
CA ILE A 45 0.71 -8.21 8.50
C ILE A 45 1.85 -9.13 8.04
N MET A 46 1.51 -10.32 7.54
CA MET A 46 2.52 -11.29 7.06
C MET A 46 3.40 -10.73 5.94
N ILE A 47 2.82 -10.08 4.93
CA ILE A 47 3.59 -9.51 3.80
C ILE A 47 4.54 -8.42 4.30
N PHE A 48 4.04 -7.50 5.13
CA PHE A 48 4.80 -6.34 5.55
C PHE A 48 5.86 -6.67 6.62
N SER A 49 5.57 -7.59 7.55
CA SER A 49 6.59 -8.11 8.47
C SER A 49 7.74 -8.77 7.69
N LYS A 50 7.44 -9.56 6.64
CA LYS A 50 8.48 -10.17 5.79
C LYS A 50 9.32 -9.15 5.02
N ILE A 51 8.71 -8.08 4.51
CA ILE A 51 9.43 -7.01 3.80
C ILE A 51 10.41 -6.29 4.73
N ILE A 52 9.96 -5.95 5.95
CA ILE A 52 10.81 -5.27 6.93
C ILE A 52 11.94 -6.18 7.40
N LEU A 53 11.63 -7.44 7.70
CA LEU A 53 12.64 -8.45 8.07
C LEU A 53 13.72 -8.60 6.99
N TRP A 54 13.30 -8.77 5.73
CA TRP A 54 14.23 -8.89 4.60
C TRP A 54 15.11 -7.64 4.44
N HIS A 55 14.55 -6.46 4.67
CA HIS A 55 15.30 -5.21 4.60
C HIS A 55 16.34 -5.07 5.72
N LEU A 56 15.98 -5.45 6.95
CA LEU A 56 16.89 -5.45 8.09
C LEU A 56 18.03 -6.46 7.91
N ASP A 57 17.71 -7.66 7.41
CA ASP A 57 18.69 -8.69 7.07
C ASP A 57 19.67 -8.20 5.99
N THR A 58 19.15 -7.54 4.94
CA THR A 58 19.98 -6.99 3.85
C THR A 58 20.92 -5.88 4.33
N ARG A 59 20.51 -5.12 5.36
CA ARG A 59 21.32 -4.04 5.93
C ARG A 59 22.20 -4.46 7.11
N GLY A 60 22.12 -5.73 7.54
CA GLY A 60 22.97 -6.28 8.60
C GLY A 60 22.64 -5.78 10.01
N PHE A 61 21.37 -5.46 10.28
CA PHE A 61 20.94 -5.07 11.63
C PHE A 61 20.92 -6.27 12.61
N SER A 62 21.07 -6.01 13.90
CA SER A 62 20.99 -7.05 14.96
C SER A 62 19.56 -7.62 15.06
N LYS A 63 19.44 -8.91 15.38
CA LYS A 63 18.15 -9.60 15.62
C LYS A 63 17.37 -9.08 16.83
N GLU A 64 17.97 -8.18 17.61
CA GLU A 64 17.31 -7.50 18.72
C GLU A 64 16.10 -6.66 18.26
N PHE A 65 16.02 -6.30 16.99
CA PHE A 65 14.92 -5.52 16.42
C PHE A 65 13.72 -6.35 15.97
N ASP A 66 13.82 -7.69 15.92
CA ASP A 66 12.74 -8.58 15.49
C ASP A 66 11.39 -8.31 16.19
N PRO A 67 11.31 -8.18 17.54
CA PRO A 67 10.03 -7.89 18.20
C PRO A 67 9.49 -6.48 17.91
N CYS A 68 10.35 -5.52 17.56
CA CYS A 68 9.93 -4.16 17.23
C CYS A 68 9.23 -4.09 15.86
N ILE A 69 9.55 -5.02 14.95
CA ILE A 69 8.94 -5.09 13.61
C ILE A 69 7.42 -5.30 13.72
N ASP A 70 7.01 -6.25 14.56
CA ASP A 70 5.59 -6.61 14.71
C ASP A 70 4.79 -5.45 15.31
N GLU A 71 5.35 -4.74 16.30
CA GLU A 71 4.71 -3.54 16.88
C GLU A 71 4.55 -2.41 15.84
N VAL A 72 5.55 -2.19 14.99
CA VAL A 72 5.50 -1.17 13.93
C VAL A 72 4.45 -1.52 12.87
N VAL A 73 4.38 -2.79 12.44
CA VAL A 73 3.41 -3.24 11.43
C VAL A 73 1.99 -3.14 11.98
N LEU A 74 1.75 -3.58 13.22
CA LEU A 74 0.44 -3.49 13.87
C LEU A 74 -0.01 -2.05 14.07
N GLY A 75 0.88 -1.18 14.58
CA GLY A 75 0.56 0.24 14.76
C GLY A 75 0.26 0.96 13.44
N THR A 76 0.97 0.60 12.36
CA THR A 76 0.70 1.16 11.03
C THR A 76 -0.63 0.66 10.46
N LEU A 77 -1.00 -0.60 10.72
CA LEU A 77 -2.28 -1.18 10.32
C LEU A 77 -3.46 -0.52 11.03
N GLU A 78 -3.35 -0.27 12.33
CA GLU A 78 -4.38 0.43 13.10
C GLU A 78 -4.62 1.83 12.55
N VAL A 79 -3.55 2.60 12.31
CA VAL A 79 -3.65 3.95 11.73
C VAL A 79 -4.23 3.92 10.31
N TYR A 80 -3.88 2.91 9.52
CA TYR A 80 -4.46 2.70 8.19
C TYR A 80 -5.97 2.46 8.25
N LYS A 81 -6.43 1.60 9.17
CA LYS A 81 -7.86 1.32 9.40
C LYS A 81 -8.62 2.52 9.94
N GLU A 82 -8.07 3.22 10.94
CA GLU A 82 -8.67 4.46 11.45
C GLU A 82 -8.83 5.49 10.33
N SER A 83 -7.84 5.58 9.44
CA SER A 83 -7.88 6.53 8.34
C SER A 83 -8.91 6.16 7.28
N LEU A 84 -9.04 4.87 6.93
CA LEU A 84 -10.10 4.37 6.04
C LEU A 84 -11.50 4.68 6.60
N LEU A 85 -11.70 4.54 7.92
CA LEU A 85 -12.98 4.78 8.57
C LEU A 85 -13.32 6.27 8.74
N ASN A 86 -12.34 7.12 9.04
CA ASN A 86 -12.57 8.53 9.37
C ASN A 86 -12.55 9.45 8.14
N LEU A 87 -11.93 9.05 7.03
CA LEU A 87 -11.73 9.86 5.83
C LEU A 87 -12.48 9.30 4.63
N LEU A 88 -13.79 9.03 4.78
CA LEU A 88 -14.59 8.65 3.63
C LEU A 88 -14.58 9.75 2.57
N PRO A 89 -14.47 9.39 1.27
CA PRO A 89 -14.52 10.36 0.19
C PRO A 89 -15.89 11.03 0.18
N THR A 90 -15.94 12.24 0.73
CA THR A 90 -17.10 13.12 0.63
C THR A 90 -17.00 13.90 -0.68
N PRO A 91 -18.11 14.33 -1.31
CA PRO A 91 -18.09 15.04 -2.59
C PRO A 91 -17.21 16.31 -2.61
N ALA A 92 -16.97 16.91 -1.44
CA ALA A 92 -16.08 18.06 -1.26
C ALA A 92 -14.58 17.70 -1.19
N LYS A 93 -14.23 16.43 -0.95
CA LYS A 93 -12.86 15.95 -0.72
C LYS A 93 -12.63 14.60 -1.42
N CYS A 94 -12.59 14.65 -2.75
CA CYS A 94 -12.40 13.46 -3.61
C CYS A 94 -10.97 12.89 -3.61
N HIS A 95 -10.00 13.57 -2.99
CA HIS A 95 -8.60 13.15 -2.97
C HIS A 95 -8.27 12.12 -1.87
N TYR A 96 -9.22 11.79 -0.98
CA TYR A 96 -9.04 10.73 0.01
C TYR A 96 -9.36 9.36 -0.58
N VAL A 97 -8.41 8.84 -1.35
CA VAL A 97 -8.42 7.45 -1.79
C VAL A 97 -7.21 6.77 -1.17
N PHE A 98 -7.41 6.13 -0.01
CA PHE A 98 -6.35 5.38 0.65
C PHE A 98 -6.11 4.05 -0.05
N ASN A 99 -4.86 3.81 -0.45
CA ASN A 99 -4.45 2.60 -1.16
C ASN A 99 -3.25 1.95 -0.44
N LEU A 100 -3.01 0.67 -0.69
CA LEU A 100 -1.85 -0.09 -0.20
C LEU A 100 -0.50 0.56 -0.57
N ARG A 101 -0.50 1.39 -1.62
CA ARG A 101 0.67 2.19 -2.00
C ARG A 101 1.12 3.11 -0.86
N ASP A 102 0.19 3.71 -0.13
CA ASP A 102 0.52 4.63 0.95
C ASP A 102 1.04 3.87 2.17
N PHE A 103 0.48 2.68 2.42
CA PHE A 103 0.99 1.75 3.42
C PHE A 103 2.46 1.35 3.15
N SER A 104 2.77 0.99 1.89
CA SER A 104 4.14 0.65 1.49
C SER A 104 5.11 1.82 1.63
N LYS A 105 4.68 3.07 1.38
CA LYS A 105 5.53 4.25 1.55
C LYS A 105 5.84 4.51 3.02
N VAL A 106 4.85 4.39 3.91
CA VAL A 106 5.05 4.58 5.37
C VAL A 106 6.09 3.59 5.89
N ILE A 107 6.00 2.32 5.46
CA ILE A 107 6.97 1.28 5.84
C ILE A 107 8.36 1.53 5.24
N GLN A 108 8.42 1.97 3.98
CA GLN A 108 9.70 2.29 3.37
C GLN A 108 10.40 3.47 4.08
N VAL A 109 9.63 4.49 4.50
CA VAL A 109 10.15 5.65 5.23
C VAL A 109 10.59 5.24 6.64
N SER A 110 9.79 4.46 7.38
CA SER A 110 10.17 3.99 8.72
C SER A 110 11.45 3.17 8.71
N SER A 111 11.66 2.40 7.64
CA SER A 111 12.85 1.58 7.41
C SER A 111 14.10 2.35 6.95
N LEU A 112 13.93 3.57 6.43
CA LEU A 112 15.03 4.43 5.97
C LEU A 112 15.61 5.32 7.07
N ILE A 113 14.87 5.55 8.16
CA ILE A 113 15.25 6.43 9.25
C ILE A 113 16.09 5.64 10.28
N PRO A 114 17.37 5.98 10.50
CA PRO A 114 18.29 5.16 11.31
C PRO A 114 18.18 5.39 12.83
N VAL A 115 17.07 5.88 13.37
CA VAL A 115 17.01 6.33 14.79
C VAL A 115 16.02 5.57 15.65
N LEU A 116 16.61 4.72 16.50
CA LEU A 116 16.13 4.02 17.70
C LEU A 116 15.27 4.83 18.70
N ASN A 117 15.04 6.14 18.51
CA ASN A 117 14.36 6.99 19.51
C ASN A 117 13.08 7.67 19.00
N HIS A 118 12.62 7.39 17.77
CA HIS A 118 11.46 8.07 17.18
C HIS A 118 10.29 7.15 16.79
N ILE A 119 10.36 5.86 17.06
CA ILE A 119 9.29 4.90 16.67
C ILE A 119 7.95 5.21 17.35
N MET A 120 7.94 5.73 18.58
CA MET A 120 6.71 6.25 19.22
C MET A 120 6.21 7.60 18.65
N LEU A 121 7.08 8.39 18.00
CA LEU A 121 6.71 9.65 17.37
C LEU A 121 6.19 9.46 15.94
N LEU A 122 6.43 8.30 15.32
CA LEU A 122 5.81 7.93 14.03
C LEU A 122 4.29 7.88 14.12
N GLY A 123 3.69 7.47 15.24
CA GLY A 123 2.23 7.55 15.41
C GLY A 123 1.70 8.99 15.32
N ARG A 124 2.46 9.97 15.83
CA ARG A 124 2.14 11.41 15.71
C ARG A 124 2.48 11.96 14.33
N GLU A 125 3.62 11.60 13.75
CA GLU A 125 4.04 12.08 12.43
C GLU A 125 3.22 11.48 11.29
N ILE A 126 2.77 10.23 11.36
CA ILE A 126 1.86 9.62 10.38
C ILE A 126 0.49 10.30 10.47
N LYS A 127 0.00 10.59 11.70
CA LYS A 127 -1.23 11.37 11.90
C LYS A 127 -1.09 12.81 11.37
N ILE A 128 0.08 13.42 11.51
CA ILE A 128 0.43 14.74 10.93
C ILE A 128 0.57 14.65 9.40
N TYR A 129 1.13 13.58 8.85
CA TYR A 129 1.28 13.39 7.40
C TYR A 129 -0.07 13.19 6.71
N PHE A 130 -0.99 12.47 7.37
CA PHE A 130 -2.38 12.40 6.97
C PHE A 130 -3.06 13.77 7.14
N LYS A 131 -2.95 14.41 8.31
CA LYS A 131 -3.60 15.70 8.58
C LYS A 131 -3.12 16.81 7.62
N ASN A 132 -1.84 16.87 7.29
CA ASN A 132 -1.25 17.88 6.39
C ASN A 132 -1.56 17.62 4.91
N ASN A 133 -1.69 16.36 4.46
CA ASN A 133 -2.22 16.06 3.11
C ASN A 133 -3.74 16.24 3.03
N CYS A 134 -4.42 16.44 4.16
CA CYS A 134 -5.87 16.62 4.25
C CYS A 134 -6.34 18.09 4.38
N THR A 135 -5.44 19.04 4.58
CA THR A 135 -5.76 20.47 4.82
C THR A 135 -5.28 21.40 3.70
N GLY A 136 -4.97 20.85 2.53
CA GLY A 136 -4.75 21.62 1.30
C GLY A 136 -6.06 21.84 0.53
#